data_AF-A0A7C5DUJ0-F1
#
_entry.id   AF-A0A7C5DUJ0-F1
#
_cell.length_a   1.000
_cell.length_b   1.000
_cell.length_c   1.000
_cell.angle_alpha   90.00
_cell.angle_beta   90.00
_cell.angle_gamma   90.00
#
_symmetry.space_group_name_H-M   'P 1'
#
loop_
_entity.id
_entity.type
_entity.pdbx_description
1 polymer ?
#
loop_
_entity_poly.entity_id
_entity_poly.type
_entity_poly.pdbx_seq_one_letter_code
_entity_poly.pdbx_strand_id
1 'polypeptide(L)' 'MRSTPKVAIVMGSDSDLPIVQKAIEMLEAFGVEREVRVISAHRTPKMLDDFVLKIAEKEIEV' A
#
# COMPACT_ATOMS: atom_id res chain seq x y z
N MET A 1 7.41 14.96 -13.66
CA MET A 1 6.66 13.70 -13.87
C MET A 1 6.19 13.22 -12.52
N ARG A 2 4.91 12.85 -12.38
CA ARG A 2 4.48 12.12 -11.18
C ARG A 2 4.98 10.69 -11.36
N SER A 3 5.80 10.22 -10.45
CA SER A 3 6.25 8.84 -10.40
C SER A 3 5.06 7.94 -10.10
N THR A 4 4.94 6.84 -10.85
CA THR A 4 3.93 5.82 -10.56
C THR A 4 4.43 5.01 -9.36
N PRO A 5 3.63 4.84 -8.30
CA PRO A 5 4.03 3.99 -7.18
C PRO A 5 4.29 2.57 -7.70
N LYS A 6 5.42 2.00 -7.28
CA LYS A 6 5.87 0.65 -7.62
C LYS A 6 5.46 -0.39 -6.59
N VAL A 7 5.21 0.04 -5.35
CA VAL A 7 4.82 -0.83 -4.23
C VAL A 7 3.52 -0.33 -3.60
N ALA A 8 2.60 -1.24 -3.29
CA ALA A 8 1.42 -0.96 -2.47
C ALA A 8 1.51 -1.65 -1.10
N ILE A 9 1.42 -0.88 -0.02
CA ILE A 9 1.34 -1.40 1.35
C ILE A 9 -0.10 -1.24 1.84
N VAL A 10 -0.76 -2.37 2.12
CA VAL A 10 -2.09 -2.40 2.74
C VAL A 10 -1.96 -2.96 4.16
N MET A 11 -2.56 -2.28 5.13
CA MET A 11 -2.64 -2.74 6.51
C MET A 11 -4.08 -2.74 7.01
N GLY A 12 -4.42 -3.60 7.98
CA GLY A 12 -5.80 -3.79 8.43
C GLY A 12 -6.30 -2.72 9.41
N SER A 13 -5.36 -2.03 10.07
CA SER A 13 -5.64 -1.05 11.12
C SER A 13 -4.49 -0.05 11.27
N ASP A 14 -4.76 1.12 11.86
CA ASP A 14 -3.71 2.08 12.22
C ASP A 14 -2.73 1.52 13.25
N SER A 15 -3.18 0.57 14.09
CA SER A 15 -2.31 -0.12 15.04
C SER A 15 -1.23 -0.99 14.37
N ASP A 16 -1.38 -1.31 13.09
CA ASP A 16 -0.37 -2.02 12.32
C ASP A 16 0.75 -1.09 11.81
N LEU A 17 0.53 0.23 11.81
CA LEU A 17 1.48 1.22 11.28
C LEU A 17 2.88 1.09 11.90
N PRO A 18 3.06 0.94 13.23
CA PRO A 18 4.38 0.76 13.83
C PRO A 18 5.13 -0.47 13.32
N ILE A 19 4.42 -1.50 12.86
CA ILE A 19 5.01 -2.74 12.33
C ILE A 19 5.48 -2.52 10.89
N VAL A 20 4.64 -1.92 10.04
CA VAL A 20 4.96 -1.70 8.63
C VAL A 20 5.86 -0.49 8.37
N GLN A 21 6.05 0.37 9.38
CA GLN A 21 6.90 1.57 9.32
C GLN A 21 8.32 1.28 8.83
N LYS A 22 8.89 0.12 9.19
CA LYS A 22 10.23 -0.27 8.71
C LYS A 22 10.26 -0.50 7.20
N ALA A 23 9.21 -1.09 6.61
CA ALA A 23 9.14 -1.29 5.17
C ALA A 23 8.96 0.03 4.43
N ILE A 24 8.13 0.90 4.98
CA ILE A 24 7.90 2.29 4.57
C ILE A 24 9.24 3.06 4.50
N GLU A 25 10.02 3.04 5.57
CA GLU A 25 11.32 3.72 5.66
C GLU A 25 12.36 3.15 4.69
N MET A 26 12.39 1.82 4.52
CA MET A 26 13.31 1.20 3.56
C MET A 26 13.01 1.60 2.13
N LEU A 27 11.74 1.58 1.72
CA LEU A 27 11.34 2.01 0.37
C LEU A 27 11.70 3.48 0.13
N GLU A 28 11.51 4.34 1.13
CA GLU A 28 11.91 5.74 1.07
C GLU A 28 13.44 5.90 0.94
N ALA A 29 14.22 5.17 1.73
CA ALA A 29 15.68 5.19 1.66
C ALA A 29 16.23 4.77 0.29
N PHE A 30 15.53 3.88 -0.42
CA PHE A 30 15.86 3.46 -1.78
C PHE A 30 15.23 4.33 -2.88
N GLY A 31 14.42 5.34 -2.52
CA GLY A 31 13.70 6.18 -3.48
C GLY A 31 12.62 5.42 -4.26
N VAL A 32 12.08 4.34 -3.69
CA VAL A 32 11.00 3.55 -4.28
C VAL A 32 9.65 4.16 -3.91
N GLU A 33 8.92 4.57 -4.92
CA GLU A 33 7.62 5.20 -4.78
C GLU A 33 6.57 4.17 -4.37
N ARG A 34 5.74 4.54 -3.39
CA ARG A 34 4.82 3.63 -2.73
C ARG A 34 3.47 4.25 -2.41
N GLU A 35 2.43 3.44 -2.44
CA GLU A 35 1.10 3.80 -1.94
C GLU A 35 0.81 3.04 -0.64
N VAL A 36 0.41 3.75 0.42
CA VAL A 36 0.09 3.14 1.72
C VAL A 36 -1.39 3.37 2.04
N ARG A 37 -2.11 2.30 2.42
CA ARG A 37 -3.53 2.36 2.80
C ARG A 37 -3.85 1.50 4.01
N VAL A 38 -4.80 1.96 4.82
CA VAL A 38 -5.42 1.19 5.90
C VAL A 38 -6.75 0.67 5.39
N ILE A 39 -6.83 -0.63 5.10
CA ILE A 39 -8.03 -1.32 4.62
C ILE A 39 -8.14 -2.67 5.33
N SER A 40 -9.19 -2.82 6.14
CA SER A 40 -9.43 -4.03 6.91
C SER A 40 -10.12 -5.09 6.05
N ALA A 41 -9.43 -6.19 5.72
CA ALA A 41 -10.02 -7.30 4.96
C ALA A 41 -11.34 -7.82 5.59
N HIS A 42 -11.42 -7.88 6.92
CA HIS A 42 -12.60 -8.40 7.62
C HIS A 42 -13.74 -7.39 7.83
N ARG A 43 -13.43 -6.08 7.89
CA ARG A 43 -14.42 -5.04 8.24
C ARG A 43 -14.93 -4.32 7.01
N THR A 44 -14.06 -4.15 6.01
CA THR A 44 -14.32 -3.44 4.76
C THR A 44 -13.82 -4.26 3.57
N PRO A 45 -14.29 -5.51 3.37
CA PRO A 45 -13.80 -6.39 2.30
C PRO A 45 -13.99 -5.78 0.90
N LYS A 46 -15.14 -5.15 0.63
CA LYS A 46 -15.40 -4.49 -0.65
C LYS A 46 -14.40 -3.37 -0.96
N MET A 47 -13.99 -2.60 0.05
CA MET A 47 -12.97 -1.56 -0.13
C MET A 47 -11.61 -2.16 -0.49
N LEU A 48 -11.29 -3.34 0.06
CA LEU A 48 -10.08 -4.07 -0.30
C LEU A 48 -10.15 -4.55 -1.74
N ASP A 49 -11.26 -5.16 -2.15
CA ASP A 49 -11.46 -5.63 -3.53
C ASP A 49 -11.34 -4.48 -4.53
N ASP A 50 -12.05 -3.37 -4.29
CA ASP A 50 -12.01 -2.18 -5.13
C ASP A 50 -10.58 -1.61 -5.23
N PHE A 51 -9.84 -1.61 -4.11
CA PHE A 51 -8.46 -1.14 -4.08
C PHE A 51 -7.52 -2.04 -4.89
N VAL A 52 -7.60 -3.36 -4.70
CA VAL A 52 -6.74 -4.33 -5.39
C VAL A 52 -6.99 -4.28 -6.89
N LEU A 53 -8.25 -4.23 -7.33
CA LEU A 53 -8.60 -4.11 -8.75
C LEU A 53 -8.03 -2.83 -9.35
N LYS A 54 -8.19 -1.69 -8.66
CA LYS A 54 -7.63 -0.40 -9.12
C LYS A 54 -6.11 -0.39 -9.17
N ILE A 55 -5.43 -1.08 -8.25
CA ILE A 55 -3.96 -1.17 -8.22
C ILE A 55 -3.44 -2.11 -9.29
N ALA A 56 -4.16 -3.19 -9.62
CA ALA A 56 -3.82 -4.10 -10.71
C ALA A 56 -3.84 -3.42 -12.10
N GLU A 57 -4.57 -2.32 -12.25
CA GLU A 57 -4.57 -1.48 -13.45
C GLU A 57 -3.36 -0.54 -13.55
N LYS A 58 -2.58 -0.38 -12.47
CA LYS A 58 -1.37 0.47 -12.42
C LYS A 58 -0.11 -0.35 -12.69
N GLU A 59 1.00 0.32 -12.98
CA GLU A 59 2.33 -0.29 -13.10
C GLU A 59 2.98 -0.59 -11.72
N ILE A 60 2.20 -1.17 -10.82
CA ILE A 60 2.65 -1.65 -9.51
C ILE A 60 3.33 -3.01 -9.72
N GLU A 61 4.48 -3.20 -9.07
CA GLU A 61 5.27 -4.43 -9.15
C GLU A 61 4.95 -5.39 -7.99
N VAL A 62 4.66 -4.84 -6.80
CA VAL A 62 4.41 -5.58 -5.55
C VAL A 62 3.30 -4.94 -4.73
#